data_AF-A0A1F7IYS3-F1
#
_entry.id   AF-A0A1F7IYS3-F1
#
_cell.length_a   1.000
_cell.length_b   1.000
_cell.length_c   1.000
_cell.angle_alpha   90.00
_cell.angle_beta   90.00
_cell.angle_gamma   90.00
#
_symmetry.space_group_name_H-M   'P 1'
#
loop_
_entity.id
_entity.type
_entity.pdbx_description
1 polymer ?
#
loop_
_entity_poly.entity_id
_entity_poly.type
_entity_poly.pdbx_seq_one_letter_code
_entity_poly.pdbx_strand_id
1 'polypeptide(L)'
;MIIQIDIARLLITNALEHLMAAEKLHNSRKENLIDEAEECIQAIILFQSAMEAIITEEIENEKKLKKVFKENSELARTHHSLSFKNKWLRSFDVLLVKDRKSLNAYLKFYTDYRLPISHPKGRYLSLEKYRFKETLNGIKNGWQTIELLYKSLEKNYQSFDEYWKKSR
;
A
#
# COMPACT_ATOMS: atom_id res chain seq x y z
N MET A 1 21.50 2.64 7.98
CA MET A 1 20.21 3.23 8.39
C MET A 1 19.40 3.41 7.13
N ILE A 2 18.27 2.72 6.99
CA ILE A 2 17.50 2.71 5.75
C ILE A 2 16.28 3.61 5.94
N ILE A 3 16.46 4.89 5.63
CA ILE A 3 15.51 5.96 5.94
C ILE A 3 14.12 5.69 5.33
N GLN A 4 14.04 5.15 4.10
CA GLN A 4 12.73 4.92 3.46
C GLN A 4 11.93 3.78 4.09
N ILE A 5 12.57 2.69 4.54
CA ILE A 5 11.87 1.62 5.25
C ILE A 5 11.35 2.11 6.60
N ASP A 6 12.14 2.91 7.31
CA ASP A 6 11.70 3.47 8.61
C ASP A 6 10.54 4.45 8.42
N ILE A 7 10.56 5.29 7.38
CA ILE A 7 9.42 6.12 6.98
C ILE A 7 8.21 5.25 6.62
N ALA A 8 8.39 4.18 5.83
CA ALA A 8 7.29 3.31 5.44
C ALA A 8 6.63 2.62 6.65
N ARG A 9 7.41 2.24 7.66
CA ARG A 9 6.90 1.67 8.92
C ARG A 9 6.06 2.69 9.69
N LEU A 10 6.52 3.94 9.78
CA LEU A 10 5.75 5.03 10.39
C LEU A 10 4.42 5.25 9.66
N LEU A 11 4.47 5.34 8.32
CA LEU A 11 3.29 5.53 7.49
C LEU A 11 2.28 4.38 7.64
N ILE A 12 2.76 3.13 7.67
CA ILE A 12 1.90 1.96 7.90
C ILE A 12 1.26 2.01 9.28
N THR A 13 2.01 2.40 10.31
CA THR A 13 1.49 2.48 11.67
C THR A 13 0.35 3.49 11.75
N ASN A 14 0.58 4.70 11.24
CA ASN A 14 -0.44 5.75 11.20
C ASN A 14 -1.63 5.34 10.31
N ALA A 15 -1.39 4.65 9.19
CA ALA A 15 -2.47 4.15 8.35
C ALA A 15 -3.41 3.19 9.10
N LEU A 16 -2.84 2.35 9.96
CA LEU A 16 -3.60 1.41 10.77
C LEU A 16 -4.32 2.09 11.94
N GLU A 17 -3.76 3.15 12.52
CA GLU A 17 -4.45 3.99 13.51
C GLU A 17 -5.74 4.59 12.92
N HIS A 18 -5.65 5.17 11.73
CA HIS A 18 -6.81 5.67 11.00
C HIS A 18 -7.80 4.54 10.64
N LEU A 19 -7.30 3.37 10.23
CA LEU A 19 -8.17 2.22 9.96
C LEU A 19 -8.93 1.74 11.21
N MET A 20 -8.30 1.79 12.40
CA MET A 20 -8.93 1.47 13.68
C MET A 20 -9.94 2.54 14.10
N ALA A 21 -9.69 3.82 13.83
CA ALA A 21 -10.67 4.89 14.03
C ALA A 21 -11.90 4.69 13.12
N ALA A 22 -11.68 4.37 11.84
CA ALA A 22 -12.74 4.01 10.91
C ALA A 22 -13.55 2.79 11.39
N GLU A 23 -12.90 1.77 11.96
CA GLU A 23 -13.60 0.61 12.56
C GLU A 23 -14.53 1.04 13.70
N LYS A 24 -14.07 1.92 14.60
CA LYS A 24 -14.88 2.41 15.72
C LYS A 24 -16.10 3.19 15.22
N LEU A 25 -15.92 4.02 14.20
CA LEU A 25 -17.00 4.78 13.58
C LEU A 25 -18.00 3.86 12.89
N HIS A 26 -17.51 2.88 12.11
CA HIS A 26 -18.33 1.85 11.45
C HIS A 26 -19.21 1.07 12.42
N ASN A 27 -18.68 0.74 13.60
CA ASN A 27 -19.39 0.00 14.64
C ASN A 27 -20.26 0.88 15.54
N SER A 28 -20.06 2.20 15.51
CA SER A 28 -20.91 3.13 16.25
C SER A 28 -22.28 3.16 15.56
N ARG A 29 -23.38 3.01 16.32
CA ARG A 29 -24.75 3.02 15.77
C ARG A 29 -25.20 4.39 15.23
N LYS A 30 -24.28 5.34 15.08
CA LYS A 30 -24.50 6.66 14.47
C LYS A 30 -23.90 6.60 13.08
N GLU A 31 -24.69 6.87 12.05
CA GLU A 31 -24.22 6.93 10.66
C GLU A 31 -23.31 8.15 10.44
N ASN A 32 -22.09 8.12 10.97
CA ASN A 32 -21.06 9.13 10.69
C ASN A 32 -20.26 8.72 9.45
N LEU A 33 -20.96 8.70 8.31
CA LEU A 33 -20.42 8.27 7.01
C LEU A 33 -19.26 9.16 6.54
N ILE A 34 -19.31 10.45 6.86
CA ILE A 34 -18.28 11.42 6.48
C ILE A 34 -17.00 11.14 7.28
N ASP A 35 -17.10 11.07 8.60
CA ASP A 35 -15.95 10.79 9.47
C ASP A 35 -15.33 9.42 9.15
N GLU A 36 -16.14 8.38 8.91
CA GLU A 36 -15.61 7.06 8.50
C GLU A 36 -14.83 7.16 7.18
N ALA A 37 -15.37 7.91 6.21
CA ALA A 37 -14.73 8.11 4.92
C ALA A 37 -13.42 8.91 5.03
N GLU A 38 -13.36 9.94 5.89
CA GLU A 38 -12.15 10.72 6.15
C GLU A 38 -11.04 9.83 6.73
N GLU A 39 -11.35 9.04 7.75
CA GLU A 39 -10.41 8.09 8.34
C GLU A 39 -9.94 7.04 7.32
N CYS A 40 -10.84 6.51 6.50
CA CYS A 40 -10.48 5.58 5.42
C CYS A 40 -9.56 6.23 4.37
N ILE A 41 -9.83 7.48 3.99
CA ILE A 41 -9.00 8.24 3.05
C ILE A 41 -7.58 8.42 3.59
N GLN A 42 -7.44 8.81 4.86
CA GLN A 42 -6.12 8.96 5.49
C GLN A 42 -5.37 7.63 5.53
N ALA A 43 -6.03 6.56 5.95
CA ALA A 43 -5.47 5.21 5.95
C ALA A 43 -4.95 4.80 4.56
N ILE A 44 -5.73 5.07 3.51
CA ILE A 44 -5.36 4.76 2.12
C ILE A 44 -4.13 5.54 1.67
N ILE A 45 -4.11 6.86 1.86
CA ILE A 45 -2.99 7.70 1.41
C ILE A 45 -1.68 7.24 2.04
N LEU A 46 -1.70 7.05 3.36
CA LEU A 46 -0.53 6.66 4.13
C LEU A 46 -0.04 5.27 3.73
N PHE A 47 -0.95 4.30 3.60
CA PHE A 47 -0.61 2.93 3.23
C PHE A 47 -0.07 2.84 1.79
N GLN A 48 -0.70 3.54 0.83
CA GLN A 48 -0.22 3.57 -0.55
C GLN A 48 1.18 4.21 -0.66
N SER A 49 1.42 5.27 0.12
CA SER A 49 2.73 5.94 0.18
C SER A 49 3.80 5.02 0.76
N ALA A 50 3.45 4.26 1.81
CA ALA A 50 4.36 3.28 2.40
C ALA A 50 4.70 2.15 1.40
N MET A 51 3.70 1.65 0.66
CA MET A 51 3.91 0.62 -0.36
C MET A 51 4.85 1.10 -1.49
N GLU A 52 4.75 2.37 -1.89
CA GLU A 52 5.65 2.98 -2.88
C GLU A 52 7.08 3.09 -2.34
N ALA A 53 7.23 3.53 -1.10
CA ALA A 53 8.54 3.64 -0.43
C ALA A 53 9.21 2.27 -0.29
N ILE A 54 8.48 1.25 0.18
CA ILE A 54 8.98 -0.13 0.31
C ILE A 54 9.48 -0.64 -1.04
N ILE A 55 8.65 -0.65 -2.08
CA ILE A 55 9.06 -1.28 -3.33
C ILE A 55 10.22 -0.53 -4.00
N THR A 56 10.29 0.80 -3.84
CA THR A 56 11.39 1.60 -4.39
C THR A 56 12.70 1.28 -3.69
N GLU A 57 12.70 1.30 -2.36
CA GLU A 57 13.88 0.98 -1.54
C GLU A 57 14.38 -0.45 -1.79
N GLU A 58 13.46 -1.42 -1.87
CA GLU A 58 13.79 -2.81 -2.15
C GLU A 58 14.39 -2.98 -3.56
N ILE A 59 13.84 -2.30 -4.58
CA ILE A 59 14.42 -2.31 -5.93
C ILE A 59 15.85 -1.74 -5.93
N GLU A 60 16.10 -0.67 -5.17
CA GLU A 60 17.40 0.02 -5.14
C GLU A 60 18.49 -0.79 -4.41
N ASN A 61 18.13 -1.55 -3.38
CA ASN A 61 19.10 -2.16 -2.48
C ASN A 61 19.21 -3.69 -2.60
N GLU A 62 18.18 -4.38 -3.09
CA GLU A 62 18.19 -5.84 -3.14
C GLU A 62 18.89 -6.38 -4.38
N LYS A 63 19.93 -7.20 -4.14
CA LYS A 63 20.69 -7.86 -5.22
C LYS A 63 19.79 -8.67 -6.15
N LYS A 64 18.77 -9.34 -5.59
CA LYS A 64 17.79 -10.13 -6.34
C LYS A 64 16.94 -9.27 -7.29
N LEU A 65 16.77 -7.97 -7.01
CA LEU A 65 15.98 -7.03 -7.80
C LEU A 65 16.82 -6.16 -8.76
N LYS A 66 18.13 -6.42 -8.87
CA LYS A 66 19.05 -5.66 -9.75
C LYS A 66 18.57 -5.55 -11.20
N LYS A 67 17.87 -6.56 -11.72
CA LYS A 67 17.27 -6.50 -13.06
C LYS A 67 16.19 -5.42 -13.16
N VAL A 68 15.30 -5.35 -12.17
CA VAL A 68 14.25 -4.31 -12.10
C VAL A 68 14.87 -2.93 -11.91
N PHE A 69 15.91 -2.82 -11.08
CA PHE A 69 16.66 -1.57 -10.92
C PHE A 69 17.21 -1.08 -12.26
N LYS A 70 17.87 -1.96 -13.03
CA LYS A 70 18.41 -1.62 -14.35
C LYS A 70 17.31 -1.17 -15.31
N GLU A 71 16.19 -1.90 -15.38
CA GLU A 71 15.02 -1.52 -16.19
C GLU A 71 14.51 -0.11 -15.79
N ASN A 72 14.42 0.18 -14.49
CA ASN A 72 13.99 1.48 -13.98
C ASN A 72 14.99 2.61 -14.30
N SER A 73 16.30 2.36 -14.13
CA SER A 73 17.35 3.34 -14.44
C SER A 73 17.45 3.64 -15.93
N GLU A 74 17.19 2.66 -16.81
CA GLU A 74 17.16 2.87 -18.25
C GLU A 74 16.01 3.79 -18.66
N LEU A 75 14.81 3.59 -18.09
CA LEU A 75 13.68 4.48 -18.30
C LEU A 75 13.93 5.90 -17.78
N ALA A 76 14.62 6.03 -16.64
CA ALA A 76 14.95 7.32 -16.02
C ALA A 76 15.75 8.25 -16.93
N ARG A 77 16.53 7.69 -17.88
CA ARG A 77 17.25 8.47 -18.89
C ARG A 77 16.34 9.21 -19.87
N THR A 78 15.10 8.78 -19.99
CA THR A 78 14.06 9.39 -20.85
C THR A 78 13.06 10.22 -20.03
N HIS A 79 13.40 10.60 -18.80
CA HIS A 79 12.51 11.29 -17.84
C HIS A 79 11.27 10.47 -17.40
N HIS A 80 11.33 9.15 -17.50
CA HIS A 80 10.27 8.25 -17.06
C HIS A 80 10.76 7.31 -15.95
N SER A 81 9.88 6.85 -15.07
CA SER A 81 10.18 5.76 -14.14
C SER A 81 9.17 4.64 -14.32
N LEU A 82 9.49 3.45 -13.82
CA LEU A 82 8.49 2.40 -13.72
C LEU A 82 7.32 2.91 -12.88
N SER A 83 6.11 2.77 -13.42
CA SER A 83 4.89 3.04 -12.65
C SER A 83 4.84 2.14 -11.41
N PHE A 84 4.13 2.58 -10.37
CA PHE A 84 3.89 1.79 -9.15
C PHE A 84 3.51 0.34 -9.45
N LYS A 85 2.51 0.17 -10.33
CA LYS A 85 2.04 -1.14 -10.78
C LYS A 85 3.17 -1.97 -11.40
N ASN A 86 3.98 -1.37 -12.26
CA ASN A 86 5.07 -2.07 -12.93
C ASN A 86 6.19 -2.41 -11.96
N LYS A 87 6.54 -1.55 -11.00
CA LYS A 87 7.53 -1.87 -9.95
C LYS A 87 7.17 -3.17 -9.24
N TRP A 88 5.93 -3.30 -8.76
CA TRP A 88 5.47 -4.51 -8.07
C TRP A 88 5.43 -5.75 -8.97
N LEU A 89 4.83 -5.64 -10.17
CA LEU A 89 4.72 -6.78 -11.09
C LEU A 89 6.10 -7.29 -11.52
N ARG A 90 7.02 -6.38 -11.89
CA ARG A 90 8.38 -6.75 -12.31
C ARG A 90 9.19 -7.34 -11.18
N SER A 91 9.06 -6.83 -9.96
CA SER A 91 9.70 -7.44 -8.79
C SER A 91 9.19 -8.86 -8.54
N PHE A 92 7.88 -9.11 -8.65
CA PHE A 92 7.33 -10.47 -8.52
C PHE A 92 7.74 -11.40 -9.68
N ASP A 93 7.89 -10.86 -10.90
CA ASP A 93 8.43 -11.61 -12.04
C ASP A 93 9.87 -12.08 -11.78
N VAL A 94 10.74 -11.16 -11.35
CA VAL A 94 12.17 -11.44 -11.14
C VAL A 94 12.39 -12.36 -9.94
N LEU A 95 11.58 -12.22 -8.89
CA LEU A 95 11.62 -13.08 -7.71
C LEU A 95 10.88 -14.42 -7.90
N LEU A 96 10.33 -14.66 -9.09
CA LEU A 96 9.59 -15.89 -9.44
C LEU A 96 8.41 -16.19 -8.49
N VAL A 97 7.75 -15.14 -7.97
CA VAL A 97 6.59 -15.28 -7.09
C VAL A 97 5.37 -15.67 -7.92
N LYS A 98 4.92 -16.92 -7.74
CA LYS A 98 3.78 -17.50 -8.45
C LYS A 98 2.44 -17.08 -7.88
N ASP A 99 2.33 -16.98 -6.56
CA ASP A 99 1.09 -16.49 -5.93
C ASP A 99 0.99 -14.98 -6.08
N ARG A 100 0.01 -14.53 -6.87
CA ARG A 100 -0.25 -13.12 -7.17
C ARG A 100 -1.64 -12.68 -6.74
N LYS A 101 -2.36 -13.49 -5.97
CA LYS A 101 -3.76 -13.20 -5.63
C LYS A 101 -3.86 -11.88 -4.84
N SER A 102 -3.08 -11.74 -3.78
CA SER A 102 -3.03 -10.53 -2.94
C SER A 102 -2.52 -9.32 -3.72
N LEU A 103 -1.44 -9.49 -4.52
CA LEU A 103 -0.90 -8.42 -5.35
C LEU A 103 -1.95 -7.89 -6.34
N ASN A 104 -2.64 -8.77 -7.07
CA ASN A 104 -3.63 -8.35 -8.05
C ASN A 104 -4.83 -7.67 -7.39
N ALA A 105 -5.29 -8.18 -6.24
CA ALA A 105 -6.34 -7.55 -5.45
C ALA A 105 -5.93 -6.16 -4.96
N TYR A 106 -4.69 -6.02 -4.46
CA TYR A 106 -4.17 -4.74 -4.01
C TYR A 106 -3.95 -3.75 -5.16
N LEU A 107 -3.46 -4.17 -6.32
CA LEU A 107 -3.29 -3.29 -7.49
C LEU A 107 -4.63 -2.77 -8.02
N LYS A 108 -5.68 -3.59 -7.95
CA LYS A 108 -7.06 -3.15 -8.22
C LYS A 108 -7.49 -2.09 -7.21
N PHE A 109 -7.35 -2.38 -5.92
CA PHE A 109 -7.64 -1.43 -4.84
C PHE A 109 -6.86 -0.11 -5.01
N TYR A 110 -5.56 -0.16 -5.27
CA TYR A 110 -4.73 1.02 -5.53
C TYR A 110 -5.31 1.87 -6.67
N THR A 111 -5.76 1.25 -7.76
CA THR A 111 -6.32 1.96 -8.92
C THR A 111 -7.67 2.59 -8.59
N ASP A 112 -8.56 1.85 -7.92
CA ASP A 112 -9.93 2.29 -7.61
C ASP A 112 -9.97 3.42 -6.55
N TYR A 113 -8.95 3.44 -5.67
CA TYR A 113 -8.86 4.35 -4.52
C TYR A 113 -7.73 5.37 -4.63
N ARG A 114 -7.01 5.44 -5.75
CA ARG A 114 -5.97 6.45 -5.96
C ARG A 114 -6.56 7.85 -5.85
N LEU A 115 -6.07 8.63 -4.89
CA LEU A 115 -6.48 10.01 -4.71
C LEU A 115 -5.57 10.94 -5.54
N PRO A 116 -6.08 11.61 -6.58
CA PRO A 116 -5.30 12.59 -7.31
C PRO A 116 -5.08 13.81 -6.41
N ILE A 117 -3.81 14.11 -6.07
CA ILE A 117 -3.42 15.30 -5.27
C ILE A 117 -3.59 16.61 -6.08
N SER A 118 -3.94 16.52 -7.38
CA SER A 118 -4.27 17.69 -8.20
C SER A 118 -5.56 18.37 -7.71
N HIS A 119 -5.65 19.70 -7.92
CA HIS A 119 -6.77 20.56 -7.52
C HIS A 119 -8.13 19.86 -7.52
N PRO A 120 -8.96 20.07 -6.48
CA PRO A 120 -10.28 19.48 -6.42
C PRO A 120 -11.09 20.00 -7.60
N LYS A 121 -11.28 19.14 -8.61
CA LYS A 121 -12.47 19.21 -9.47
C LYS A 121 -13.72 18.77 -8.67
N GLY A 122 -13.73 18.98 -7.35
CA GLY A 122 -14.70 19.79 -6.63
C GLY A 122 -16.16 19.34 -6.55
N ARG A 123 -16.63 18.33 -7.30
CA ARG A 123 -18.06 17.98 -7.30
C ARG A 123 -18.43 16.50 -7.31
N TYR A 124 -17.51 15.56 -7.47
CA TYR A 124 -17.88 14.14 -7.72
C TYR A 124 -16.99 13.09 -7.05
N LEU A 125 -16.34 13.40 -5.93
CA LEU A 125 -15.65 12.36 -5.16
C LEU A 125 -16.71 11.67 -4.28
N SER A 126 -17.28 10.57 -4.77
CA SER A 126 -18.23 9.78 -3.99
C SER A 126 -17.50 9.26 -2.75
N LEU A 127 -17.88 9.78 -1.58
CA LEU A 127 -17.36 9.35 -0.28
C LEU A 127 -17.85 7.95 0.09
N GLU A 128 -18.97 7.52 -0.51
CA GLU A 128 -19.61 6.22 -0.23
C GLU A 128 -18.73 5.02 -0.57
N LYS A 129 -17.74 5.18 -1.46
CA LYS A 129 -16.79 4.10 -1.75
C LYS A 129 -15.73 3.92 -0.65
N TYR A 130 -15.48 4.95 0.16
CA TYR A 130 -14.47 4.96 1.22
C TYR A 130 -15.08 4.46 2.52
N ARG A 131 -15.20 3.14 2.62
CA ARG A 131 -15.79 2.47 3.78
C ARG A 131 -14.78 1.54 4.41
N PHE A 132 -14.98 1.29 5.70
CA PHE A 132 -14.05 0.54 6.53
C PHE A 132 -13.76 -0.86 5.97
N LYS A 133 -14.79 -1.60 5.56
CA LYS A 133 -14.63 -2.99 5.09
C LYS A 133 -13.80 -3.09 3.81
N GLU A 134 -14.07 -2.22 2.86
CA GLU A 134 -13.38 -2.10 1.58
C GLU A 134 -11.92 -1.68 1.81
N THR A 135 -11.72 -0.70 2.69
CA THR A 135 -10.38 -0.19 3.05
C THR A 135 -9.56 -1.25 3.78
N LEU A 136 -10.15 -1.94 4.75
CA LEU A 136 -9.52 -3.05 5.47
C LEU A 136 -9.09 -4.16 4.52
N ASN A 137 -9.97 -4.56 3.59
CA ASN A 137 -9.65 -5.58 2.59
C ASN A 137 -8.51 -5.13 1.67
N GLY A 138 -8.52 -3.88 1.23
CA GLY A 138 -7.44 -3.30 0.43
C GLY A 138 -6.10 -3.34 1.14
N ILE A 139 -6.05 -2.79 2.37
CA ILE A 139 -4.85 -2.77 3.21
C ILE A 139 -4.36 -4.17 3.53
N LYS A 140 -5.25 -5.12 3.86
CA LYS A 140 -4.88 -6.52 4.13
C LYS A 140 -4.20 -7.18 2.92
N ASN A 141 -4.75 -6.99 1.72
CA ASN A 141 -4.13 -7.52 0.50
C ASN A 141 -2.76 -6.86 0.22
N GLY A 142 -2.63 -5.56 0.48
CA GLY A 142 -1.35 -4.86 0.36
C GLY A 142 -0.31 -5.37 1.36
N TRP A 143 -0.71 -5.61 2.61
CA TRP A 143 0.16 -6.17 3.64
C TRP A 143 0.64 -7.57 3.26
N GLN A 144 -0.26 -8.45 2.82
CA GLN A 144 0.09 -9.78 2.32
C GLN A 144 1.03 -9.72 1.11
N THR A 145 0.91 -8.67 0.29
CA THR A 145 1.84 -8.43 -0.83
C THR A 145 3.25 -8.10 -0.31
N ILE A 146 3.38 -7.30 0.75
CA ILE A 146 4.67 -7.04 1.42
C ILE A 146 5.23 -8.34 2.02
N GLU A 147 4.41 -9.12 2.72
CA GLU A 147 4.83 -10.40 3.31
C GLU A 147 5.42 -11.35 2.25
N LEU A 148 4.75 -11.49 1.10
CA LEU A 148 5.23 -12.32 -0.01
C LEU A 148 6.53 -11.77 -0.59
N LEU A 149 6.64 -10.46 -0.80
CA LEU A 149 7.87 -9.82 -1.25
C LEU A 149 9.02 -10.13 -0.29
N TYR A 150 8.83 -9.90 1.00
CA TYR A 150 9.88 -10.04 2.02
C TYR A 150 10.26 -11.51 2.19
N LYS A 151 9.31 -12.43 2.15
CA LYS A 151 9.58 -13.87 2.14
C LYS A 151 10.46 -14.27 0.95
N SER A 152 10.18 -13.78 -0.25
CA SER A 152 11.01 -14.03 -1.44
C SER A 152 12.41 -13.39 -1.38
N LEU A 153 12.53 -12.32 -0.60
CA LEU A 153 13.81 -11.67 -0.29
C LEU A 153 14.52 -12.28 0.92
N GLU A 154 13.98 -13.34 1.54
CA GLU A 154 14.52 -13.97 2.76
C GLU A 154 14.57 -13.01 3.97
N LYS A 155 13.63 -12.07 4.02
CA LYS A 155 13.43 -11.12 5.12
C LYS A 155 12.22 -11.51 5.95
N ASN A 156 12.29 -11.22 7.25
CA ASN A 156 11.15 -11.37 8.15
C ASN A 156 10.24 -10.13 8.07
N TYR A 157 8.93 -10.38 8.01
CA TYR A 157 7.90 -9.36 8.14
C TYR A 157 6.78 -9.89 9.03
N GLN A 158 6.26 -9.06 9.93
CA GLN A 158 5.20 -9.46 10.85
C GLN A 158 3.91 -9.73 10.06
N SER A 159 3.16 -10.77 10.43
CA SER A 159 1.89 -11.05 9.77
C SER A 159 0.84 -9.98 10.08
N PHE A 160 -0.06 -9.68 9.12
CA PHE A 160 -1.11 -8.69 9.32
C PHE A 160 -1.96 -9.00 10.57
N ASP A 161 -2.37 -10.27 10.72
CA ASP A 161 -3.24 -10.68 11.82
C ASP A 161 -2.54 -10.58 13.19
N GLU A 162 -1.22 -10.80 13.26
CA GLU A 162 -0.45 -10.59 14.49
C GLU A 162 -0.32 -9.12 14.85
N TYR A 163 -0.11 -8.25 13.86
CA TYR A 163 -0.04 -6.81 14.11
C TYR A 163 -1.41 -6.29 14.54
N TRP A 164 -2.45 -6.59 13.75
CA TRP A 164 -3.81 -6.13 13.97
C TRP A 164 -4.36 -6.54 15.34
N LYS A 165 -4.06 -7.76 15.81
CA LYS A 165 -4.45 -8.21 17.16
C LYS A 165 -3.72 -7.48 18.29
N LYS A 166 -2.46 -7.10 18.11
CA LYS A 166 -1.68 -6.36 19.13
C LYS A 166 -2.11 -4.90 19.24
N SER A 167 -2.64 -4.33 18.16
CA SER A 167 -3.06 -2.92 18.09
C SER A 167 -4.48 -2.67 18.60
N ARG A 168 -5.24 -3.72 18.92
CA ARG A 168 -6.57 -3.66 19.54
C ARG A 168 -6.50 -3.73 21.05
#